data_AF-A0A7C5L3I9-F1
#
_entry.id   AF-A0A7C5L3I9-F1
#
_cell.length_a   1.000
_cell.length_b   1.000
_cell.length_c   1.000
_cell.angle_alpha   90.00
_cell.angle_beta   90.00
_cell.angle_gamma   90.00
#
_symmetry.space_group_name_H-M   'P 1'
#
loop_
_entity.id
_entity.type
_entity.pdbx_description
1 polymer ?
#
loop_
_entity_poly.entity_id
_entity_poly.type
_entity_poly.pdbx_seq_one_letter_code
_entity_poly.pdbx_strand_id
1 'polypeptide(L)' 'MREKIKMVSSAKTGHFYTTTKNKRTMPEKLEMKKFDPVVRKYVMYKESKIK' A
#
# COMPACT_ATOMS: atom_id res chain seq x y z
N MET A 1 2.93 -9.36 16.56
CA MET A 1 3.52 -8.02 16.43
C MET A 1 3.01 -7.42 15.13
N ARG A 2 2.51 -6.17 15.13
CA ARG A 2 2.06 -5.49 13.90
C ARG A 2 3.23 -4.68 13.37
N GLU A 3 3.55 -4.85 12.10
CA GLU A 3 4.62 -4.10 11.42
C GLU A 3 4.02 -3.03 10.52
N LYS A 4 4.70 -1.90 10.38
CA LYS A 4 4.30 -0.87 9.42
C LYS A 4 4.72 -1.29 8.00
N ILE A 5 3.82 -1.11 7.04
CA ILE A 5 4.01 -1.38 5.63
C ILE A 5 3.65 -0.14 4.80
N LYS A 6 4.28 0.02 3.63
CA LYS A 6 3.92 1.06 2.67
C LYS A 6 2.99 0.46 1.63
N MET A 7 1.98 1.22 1.22
CA MET A 7 1.12 0.91 0.09
C MET A 7 1.48 1.87 -1.02
N VAL A 8 2.10 1.38 -2.09
CA VAL A 8 2.59 2.21 -3.21
C VAL A 8 1.56 2.21 -4.33
N SER A 9 1.25 3.40 -4.85
CA SER A 9 0.35 3.55 -6.00
C SER A 9 0.94 2.90 -7.24
N SER A 10 0.15 2.08 -7.94
CA SER A 10 0.55 1.51 -9.24
C SER A 10 0.65 2.55 -10.35
N ALA A 11 0.14 3.77 -10.14
CA ALA A 11 0.21 4.86 -11.10
C ALA A 11 1.59 5.55 -11.16
N LYS A 12 2.59 5.06 -10.41
CA LYS A 12 3.97 5.60 -10.36
C LYS A 12 4.05 7.10 -10.03
N THR A 13 3.05 7.63 -9.33
CA THR A 13 2.95 9.03 -8.91
C THR A 13 3.87 9.39 -7.74
N GLY A 14 4.55 8.41 -7.15
CA GLY A 14 5.32 8.59 -5.91
C GLY A 14 4.44 8.67 -4.65
N HIS A 15 3.11 8.67 -4.79
CA HIS A 15 2.20 8.67 -3.65
C HIS A 15 2.14 7.29 -2.99
N PHE A 16 2.26 7.28 -1.65
CA PHE A 16 2.12 6.07 -0.86
C PHE A 16 1.32 6.34 0.41
N TYR A 17 0.57 5.32 0.84
CA TYR A 17 -0.02 5.30 2.17
C TYR A 17 0.85 4.46 3.10
N THR A 18 0.75 4.72 4.39
CA THR A 18 1.32 3.83 5.40
C THR A 18 0.17 3.13 6.12
N THR A 19 0.35 1.84 6.40
CA THR A 19 -0.60 1.07 7.21
C THR A 19 0.17 0.08 8.08
N THR A 20 -0.51 -0.53 9.05
CA THR A 20 0.07 -1.62 9.85
C THR A 20 -0.53 -2.95 9.43
N LYS A 21 0.30 -3.98 9.38
CA LYS A 21 -0.11 -5.34 9.01
C LYS A 21 0.54 -6.35 9.94
N ASN A 22 -0.21 -7.39 10.27
CA ASN A 22 0.32 -8.56 10.96
C ASN A 22 0.80 -9.59 9.94
N LYS A 23 2.12 -9.65 9.71
CA LYS A 23 2.73 -10.58 8.75
C LYS A 23 2.54 -12.05 9.13
N ARG A 24 2.27 -12.36 10.41
CA ARG A 24 2.06 -13.73 10.89
C ARG A 24 0.72 -14.31 10.47
N THR A 25 -0.33 -13.50 10.49
CA THR A 25 -1.71 -13.94 10.15
C THR A 25 -2.05 -13.71 8.68
N MET A 26 -1.40 -12.75 8.03
CA MET A 26 -1.61 -12.43 6.62
C MET A 26 -0.26 -12.42 5.86
N PRO A 27 0.17 -13.57 5.32
CA PRO A 27 1.43 -13.66 4.58
C PRO A 27 1.33 -13.06 3.16
N GLU A 28 0.15 -13.03 2.55
CA GLU A 28 -0.07 -12.56 1.17
C GLU A 28 0.05 -11.05 1.03
N LYS A 29 0.53 -10.56 -0.12
CA LYS A 29 0.65 -9.12 -0.38
C LYS A 29 -0.72 -8.44 -0.40
N LEU A 30 -0.88 -7.36 0.35
CA LEU A 30 -2.09 -6.55 0.30
C LEU A 30 -2.15 -5.76 -1.02
N GLU A 31 -3.26 -5.93 -1.72
CA GLU A 31 -3.65 -5.10 -2.86
C GLU A 31 -5.00 -4.46 -2.57
N MET A 32 -5.06 -3.13 -2.62
CA MET A 32 -6.31 -2.39 -2.41
C MET A 32 -6.46 -1.29 -3.44
N LYS A 33 -7.69 -1.08 -3.92
CA LYS A 33 -8.00 0.14 -4.69
C LYS A 33 -8.10 1.30 -3.72
N LYS A 34 -7.23 2.29 -3.87
CA LYS A 34 -7.30 3.56 -3.13
C LYS A 34 -7.22 4.72 -4.09
N PHE A 35 -7.70 5.87 -3.62
CA PHE A 35 -7.62 7.11 -4.36
C PHE A 35 -6.16 7.56 -4.45
N ASP A 36 -5.72 7.97 -5.63
CA ASP A 36 -4.45 8.67 -5.81
C ASP A 36 -4.75 10.15 -6.04
N PRO A 37 -4.33 11.06 -5.14
CA PRO A 37 -4.61 12.47 -5.25
C PRO A 37 -3.91 13.15 -6.44
N VAL A 38 -2.84 12.54 -6.96
CA VAL A 38 -2.06 13.10 -8.08
C VAL A 38 -2.80 12.91 -9.40
N VAL A 39 -3.32 11.69 -9.64
CA VAL A 39 -4.05 11.35 -10.88
C VAL A 39 -5.57 11.53 -10.71
N ARG A 40 -6.03 11.80 -9.48
CA ARG A 40 -7.44 11.95 -9.09
C ARG A 40 -8.31 10.77 -9.51
N LYS A 41 -7.76 9.55 -9.43
CA LYS A 41 -8.45 8.31 -9.78
C LYS A 41 -8.22 7.25 -8.72
N TYR A 42 -9.16 6.31 -8.62
CA TYR A 42 -8.96 5.10 -7.85
C TYR A 42 -8.04 4.16 -8.62
N VAL A 43 -6.88 3.91 -8.05
CA VAL A 43 -5.86 3.04 -8.64
C VAL A 43 -5.51 1.95 -7.65
N MET A 44 -4.90 0.89 -8.16
CA MET A 44 -4.48 -0.23 -7.33
C MET A 44 -3.21 0.16 -6.56
N TYR A 45 -3.23 -0.04 -5.25
CA TYR A 45 -2.09 0.13 -4.37
C TYR A 45 -1.57 -1.24 -3.97
N LYS A 46 -0.26 -1.43 -4.10
CA LYS A 46 0.43 -2.67 -3.74
C LYS A 46 1.29 -2.48 -2.50
N GLU A 47 1.32 -3.51 -1.66
CA GLU A 47 2.18 -3.55 -0.48
C GLU A 47 3.67 -3.55 -0.87
N SER A 48 4.45 -2.69 -0.22
CA SER A 48 5.90 -2.62 -0.26
C SER A 48 6.47 -2.47 1.14
N LYS A 49 7.70 -2.97 1.35
CA LYS A 49 8.36 -2.92 2.65
C LYS A 49 8.71 -1.47 3.01
N ILE A 50 8.52 -1.12 4.28
CA ILE A 50 9.24 0.01 4.86
C ILE A 50 10.71 -0.41 4.95
N LYS A 51 11.59 0.36 4.33
CA LYS A 51 13.04 0.24 4.53
C LYS A 51 13.40 0.76 5.91
#